data_AF-A0A7S1CZX4-F1
#
_entry.id   AF-A0A7S1CZX4-F1
#
_cell.length_a   1.000
_cell.length_b   1.000
_cell.length_c   1.000
_cell.angle_alpha   90.00
_cell.angle_beta   90.00
_cell.angle_gamma   90.00
#
_symmetry.space_group_name_H-M   'P 1'
#
loop_
_entity.id
_entity.type
_entity.pdbx_description
1 polymer ?
#
loop_
_entity_poly.entity_id
_entity_poly.type
_entity_poly.pdbx_seq_one_letter_code
_entity_poly.pdbx_strand_id
1 'polypeptide(L)'
;TQCGLQEIAKIAFSRGTGARGLRSITENVLMETMFAVPSLSDVHTVYLDAKAIRGDSKPILLRGADMTVERYEQLVQGGHVEVDGAVPVELPDEDDDEEELRA
;
A
#
# COMPACT_ATOMS: atom_id res chain seq x y z
N THR A 1 -2.51 -0.23 9.79
CA THR A 1 -3.14 -1.09 10.82
C THR A 1 -2.23 -1.26 12.03
N GLN A 2 -2.76 -1.79 13.15
CA GLN A 2 -1.96 -2.05 14.36
C GLN A 2 -0.81 -3.06 14.11
N CYS A 3 -1.07 -4.12 13.34
CA CYS A 3 -0.05 -5.09 12.99
C CYS A 3 1.06 -4.47 12.13
N GLY A 4 0.73 -3.56 11.20
CA GLY A 4 1.71 -2.81 10.42
C GLY A 4 2.62 -1.94 11.31
N LEU A 5 2.06 -1.18 12.25
CA LEU A 5 2.84 -0.34 13.17
C LEU A 5 3.80 -1.16 14.05
N GLN A 6 3.32 -2.29 14.58
CA GLN A 6 4.14 -3.21 15.36
C GLN A 6 5.28 -3.79 14.51
N GLU A 7 5.02 -4.09 13.25
CA GLU A 7 6.04 -4.63 12.34
C GLU A 7 7.12 -3.60 12.00
N ILE A 8 6.73 -2.35 11.73
CA ILE A 8 7.68 -1.24 11.53
C ILE A 8 8.59 -1.10 12.76
N ALA A 9 8.01 -1.12 13.97
CA ALA A 9 8.77 -1.00 15.20
C ALA A 9 9.76 -2.16 15.40
N LYS A 10 9.35 -3.41 15.10
CA LYS A 10 10.24 -4.59 15.16
C LYS A 10 11.41 -4.47 14.19
N ILE A 11 11.17 -4.06 12.96
CA ILE A 11 12.22 -3.89 11.94
C ILE A 11 13.18 -2.76 12.35
N ALA A 12 12.67 -1.64 12.85
CA ALA A 12 13.51 -0.53 13.30
C ALA A 12 14.39 -0.91 14.50
N PHE A 13 13.85 -1.74 15.40
CA PHE A 13 14.57 -2.31 16.54
C PHE A 13 15.66 -3.28 16.09
N SER A 14 15.34 -4.22 15.20
CA SER A 14 16.30 -5.23 14.71
C SER A 14 17.46 -4.61 13.93
N ARG A 15 17.23 -3.48 13.24
CA ARG A 15 18.26 -2.73 12.50
C ARG A 15 19.13 -1.84 13.40
N GLY A 16 18.85 -1.73 14.70
CA GLY A 16 19.59 -0.85 15.61
C GLY A 16 19.43 0.65 15.31
N THR A 17 18.46 1.02 14.48
CA THR A 17 18.24 2.41 14.02
C THR A 17 17.39 3.24 14.97
N GLY A 18 16.71 2.59 15.92
CA GLY A 18 15.77 3.24 16.84
C GLY A 18 14.66 4.00 16.11
N ALA A 19 14.15 5.08 16.70
CA ALA A 19 13.06 5.88 16.14
C ALA A 19 13.38 6.48 14.75
N ARG A 20 14.66 6.70 14.42
CA ARG A 20 15.08 7.23 13.11
C ARG A 20 14.76 6.27 11.97
N GLY A 21 14.82 4.96 12.23
CA GLY A 21 14.53 3.93 11.25
C GLY A 21 13.07 3.87 10.83
N LEU A 22 12.14 4.33 11.67
CA LEU A 22 10.70 4.27 11.41
C LEU A 22 10.34 4.98 10.10
N ARG A 23 10.87 6.20 9.91
CA ARG A 23 10.62 7.00 8.69
C ARG A 23 11.14 6.27 7.44
N SER A 24 12.37 5.80 7.47
CA SER A 24 12.98 5.12 6.33
C SER A 24 12.23 3.84 5.95
N ILE A 25 11.75 3.07 6.94
CA ILE A 25 10.95 1.86 6.66
C ILE A 25 9.63 2.25 5.98
N THR A 26 8.93 3.23 6.52
CA THR A 26 7.65 3.69 5.95
C THR A 26 7.82 4.27 4.55
N GLU A 27 8.84 5.10 4.32
CA GLU A 27 9.14 5.67 2.99
C GLU A 27 9.44 4.59 1.96
N ASN A 28 10.24 3.57 2.33
CA ASN A 28 10.56 2.49 1.41
C ASN A 28 9.32 1.69 0.99
N VAL A 29 8.42 1.37 1.93
CA VAL A 29 7.20 0.60 1.63
C VAL A 29 6.22 1.41 0.78
N LEU A 30 6.16 2.72 0.97
CA LEU A 30 5.22 3.61 0.29
C LEU A 30 5.75 4.20 -1.02
N MET A 31 7.00 3.94 -1.41
CA MET A 31 7.64 4.59 -2.55
C MET A 31 6.81 4.48 -3.83
N GLU A 32 6.39 3.27 -4.20
CA GLU A 32 5.55 3.04 -5.39
C GLU A 32 4.17 3.70 -5.22
N THR A 33 3.58 3.61 -4.03
CA THR A 33 2.29 4.25 -3.71
C THR A 33 2.33 5.76 -3.86
N MET A 34 3.43 6.41 -3.45
CA MET A 34 3.59 7.85 -3.56
C MET A 34 3.66 8.32 -5.02
N PHE A 35 4.09 7.46 -5.94
CA PHE A 35 4.10 7.74 -7.37
C PHE A 35 2.76 7.43 -8.04
N ALA A 36 2.14 6.29 -7.71
CA ALA A 36 0.90 5.85 -8.34
C ALA A 36 -0.31 6.71 -7.92
N VAL A 37 -0.47 6.97 -6.61
CA VAL A 37 -1.68 7.61 -6.07
C VAL A 37 -1.97 9.00 -6.66
N PRO A 38 -1.00 9.90 -6.89
CA PRO A 38 -1.25 11.20 -7.51
C PRO A 38 -2.01 11.14 -8.85
N SER A 39 -1.85 10.07 -9.62
CA SER A 39 -2.51 9.89 -10.93
C SER A 39 -3.88 9.20 -10.82
N LEU A 40 -4.30 8.76 -9.62
CA LEU A 40 -5.53 8.03 -9.39
C LEU A 40 -6.58 8.93 -8.71
N SER A 41 -7.72 9.11 -9.37
CA SER A 41 -8.80 10.00 -8.89
C SER A 41 -9.79 9.33 -7.94
N ASP A 42 -9.80 7.99 -7.88
CA ASP A 42 -10.79 7.18 -7.19
C ASP A 42 -10.25 6.50 -5.92
N VAL A 43 -8.99 6.75 -5.57
CA VAL A 43 -8.33 6.23 -4.36
C VAL A 43 -8.52 7.21 -3.21
N HIS A 44 -9.04 6.73 -2.09
CA HIS A 44 -9.19 7.54 -0.88
C HIS A 44 -8.35 7.02 0.30
N THR A 45 -7.88 5.77 0.26
CA THR A 45 -7.15 5.17 1.38
C THR A 45 -6.14 4.15 0.91
N VAL A 46 -4.97 4.14 1.56
CA VAL A 46 -3.93 3.12 1.39
C VAL A 46 -3.91 2.25 2.64
N TYR A 47 -4.15 0.97 2.46
CA TYR A 47 -4.13 -0.03 3.52
C TYR A 47 -2.75 -0.72 3.59
N LEU A 48 -2.14 -0.64 4.77
CA LEU A 48 -0.84 -1.25 5.10
C LEU A 48 -0.99 -2.20 6.29
N ASP A 49 -0.65 -3.47 6.07
CA ASP A 49 -0.55 -4.51 7.08
C ASP A 49 0.89 -4.99 7.29
N ALA A 50 1.09 -5.94 8.19
CA ALA A 50 2.42 -6.48 8.47
C ALA A 50 3.06 -7.18 7.26
N LYS A 51 2.29 -7.74 6.33
CA LYS A 51 2.81 -8.38 5.11
C LYS A 51 3.37 -7.33 4.17
N ALA A 52 2.64 -6.23 3.96
CA ALA A 52 3.12 -5.11 3.16
C ALA A 52 4.42 -4.50 3.73
N ILE A 53 4.49 -4.34 5.06
CA ILE A 53 5.69 -3.82 5.71
C ILE A 53 6.91 -4.75 5.56
N ARG A 54 6.71 -6.08 5.52
CA ARG A 54 7.78 -7.05 5.26
C ARG A 54 8.17 -7.17 3.78
N GLY A 55 7.36 -6.63 2.88
CA GLY A 55 7.50 -6.83 1.42
C GLY A 55 6.92 -8.16 0.92
N ASP A 56 6.14 -8.85 1.75
CA ASP A 56 5.45 -10.10 1.36
C ASP A 56 4.24 -9.84 0.45
N SER A 57 3.73 -8.61 0.46
CA SER A 57 2.64 -8.14 -0.38
C SER A 57 2.82 -6.67 -0.73
N LYS A 58 2.09 -6.19 -1.73
CA LYS A 58 2.03 -4.76 -2.05
C LYS A 58 1.06 -4.03 -1.10
N PRO A 59 1.25 -2.72 -0.86
CA PRO A 59 0.20 -1.86 -0.33
C PRO A 59 -1.11 -2.00 -1.12
N ILE A 60 -2.24 -1.93 -0.43
CA ILE A 60 -3.56 -2.06 -1.05
C ILE A 60 -4.20 -0.67 -1.15
N LEU A 61 -4.66 -0.28 -2.34
CA LEU A 61 -5.42 0.93 -2.58
C LEU A 61 -6.91 0.61 -2.46
N LEU A 62 -7.59 1.34 -1.58
CA LEU A 62 -9.04 1.27 -1.42
C LEU A 62 -9.68 2.36 -2.28
N ARG A 63 -10.57 1.92 -3.16
CA ARG A 63 -11.29 2.74 -4.15
C ARG A 63 -12.79 2.68 -3.93
N GLY A 64 -13.46 3.75 -4.35
CA GLY A 64 -14.91 3.86 -4.27
C GLY A 64 -15.40 4.27 -2.87
N ALA A 65 -16.45 5.09 -2.83
CA ALA A 65 -16.90 5.76 -1.60
C ALA A 65 -17.30 4.81 -0.45
N ASP A 66 -17.71 3.58 -0.77
CA ASP A 66 -18.19 2.60 0.21
C ASP A 66 -17.09 1.66 0.75
N MET A 67 -15.86 1.72 0.21
CA MET A 67 -14.79 0.80 0.59
C MET A 67 -13.96 1.31 1.77
N THR A 68 -14.51 1.23 2.98
CA THR A 68 -13.76 1.61 4.19
C THR A 68 -12.74 0.54 4.61
N VAL A 69 -11.81 0.92 5.49
CA VAL A 69 -10.84 -0.02 6.07
C VAL A 69 -11.55 -1.16 6.81
N GLU A 70 -12.59 -0.85 7.59
CA GLU A 70 -13.35 -1.85 8.35
C GLU A 70 -14.06 -2.82 7.42
N ARG A 71 -14.65 -2.31 6.32
CA ARG A 71 -15.29 -3.15 5.30
C ARG A 71 -14.28 -4.08 4.64
N TYR A 72 -13.13 -3.54 4.24
CA TYR A 72 -12.06 -4.34 3.65
C TYR A 72 -11.58 -5.45 4.59
N GLU A 73 -11.32 -5.12 5.87
CA GLU A 73 -10.89 -6.10 6.87
C GLU A 73 -11.94 -7.21 7.08
N GLN A 74 -13.23 -6.86 7.13
CA GLN A 74 -14.31 -7.84 7.25
C GLN A 74 -14.36 -8.80 6.04
N LEU A 75 -14.21 -8.27 4.82
CA LEU A 75 -14.24 -9.09 3.60
C LEU A 75 -13.05 -10.06 3.55
N VAL A 76 -11.84 -9.58 3.87
CA VAL A 76 -10.64 -10.42 3.92
C VAL A 76 -10.74 -11.49 5.02
N GLN A 77 -11.28 -11.15 6.19
CA GLN A 77 -11.51 -12.11 7.27
C GLN A 77 -12.60 -13.14 6.94
N GLY A 78 -13.57 -12.76 6.11
CA GLY A 78 -14.59 -13.65 5.55
C GLY A 78 -14.06 -14.65 4.52
N GLY A 79 -12.76 -14.59 4.18
CA GLY A 79 -12.11 -15.51 3.24
C GLY A 79 -12.16 -15.04 1.78
N HIS A 80 -12.60 -13.81 1.51
CA HIS A 80 -12.53 -13.24 0.17
C HIS A 80 -11.08 -12.86 -0.15
N VAL A 81 -10.51 -13.50 -1.17
CA VAL A 81 -9.14 -13.23 -1.64
C VAL A 81 -9.10 -12.03 -2.57
N GLU A 82 -10.16 -11.82 -3.33
CA GLU A 82 -10.35 -10.66 -4.21
C GLU A 82 -11.55 -9.86 -3.73
N VAL A 83 -11.31 -8.57 -3.50
CA VAL A 83 -12.32 -7.62 -3.04
C VAL A 83 -12.42 -6.52 -4.08
N ASP A 84 -13.58 -6.41 -4.70
CA ASP A 84 -13.86 -5.31 -5.63
C ASP A 84 -13.66 -3.96 -4.93
N GLY A 85 -12.96 -3.03 -5.58
CA GLY A 85 -12.54 -1.76 -4.98
C GLY A 85 -11.32 -1.83 -4.05
N ALA A 86 -10.67 -2.99 -3.88
CA ALA A 86 -9.40 -3.11 -3.18
C ALA A 86 -8.35 -3.78 -4.06
N VAL A 87 -7.36 -3.01 -4.48
CA VAL A 87 -6.34 -3.45 -5.45
C VAL A 87 -4.93 -3.31 -4.88
N PRO A 88 -3.97 -4.14 -5.28
CA PRO A 88 -2.56 -3.82 -5.03
C PRO A 88 -2.15 -2.55 -5.78
N VAL A 89 -1.18 -1.82 -5.22
CA VAL A 89 -0.49 -0.76 -5.97
C VAL A 89 0.34 -1.38 -7.09
N GLU A 90 0.20 -0.81 -8.28
CA GLU A 90 0.98 -1.13 -9.48
C GLU A 90 1.41 0.20 -10.12
N LEU A 91 2.62 0.21 -10.68
CA LEU A 91 3.12 1.33 -11.47
C LEU A 91 2.83 1.04 -12.95
N PRO A 92 2.40 2.03 -13.75
CA PRO A 92 2.37 1.86 -15.20
C PRO A 92 3.80 1.57 -15.69
N ASP A 93 3.92 0.68 -16.68
CA ASP A 93 5.21 0.39 -17.30
C ASP A 93 5.66 1.64 -18.09
N GLU A 94 6.94 2.01 -18.01
CA GLU A 94 7.50 3.21 -18.66
C GLU A 94 7.31 3.22 -20.19
N ASP A 95 6.99 2.08 -20.80
CA ASP A 95 6.73 1.93 -22.23
C ASP A 95 5.34 2.48 -22.66
N ASP A 96 4.38 2.64 -21.74
CA ASP A 96 3.02 3.12 -22.05
C ASP A 96 2.96 4.65 -22.28
N ASP A 97 3.90 5.42 -21.69
CA ASP A 97 3.95 6.88 -21.82
C ASP A 97 4.46 7.36 -23.21
N GLU A 98 5.17 6.52 -23.97
CA GLU A 98 5.63 6.88 -25.32
C GLU A 98 4.50 6.96 -26.36
N GLU A 99 3.40 6.25 -26.14
CA GLU A 99 2.30 6.17 -27.12
C GLU A 99 1.38 7.41 -27.04
N GLU A 100 1.25 8.04 -25.87
CA GLU A 100 0.40 9.22 -25.66
C GLU A 100 1.03 10.52 -26.19
N LEU A 101 2.36 10.56 -26.34
CA LEU A 101 3.10 11.68 -26.95
C LEU A 101 3.12 11.63 -28.50
N ARG A 102 2.62 10.55 -29.12
CA ARG A 102 2.61 10.37 -30.58
C ARG A 102 1.23 10.57 -31.24
N ALA A 103 0.19 10.92 -30.47
CA ALA A 103 -1.16 11.22 -30.96
C ALA A 103 -1.42 12.73 -31.07
#